data_AF-A0A9E8LZE8-F1
#
_entry.id   AF-A0A9E8LZE8-F1
#
_cell.length_a   1.000
_cell.length_b   1.000
_cell.length_c   1.000
_cell.angle_alpha   90.00
_cell.angle_beta   90.00
_cell.angle_gamma   90.00
#
_symmetry.space_group_name_H-M   'P 1'
#
loop_
_entity.id
_entity.type
_entity.pdbx_description
1 polymer ?
#
loop_
_entity_poly.entity_id
_entity_poly.type
_entity_poly.pdbx_seq_one_letter_code
_entity_poly.pdbx_strand_id
1 'polypeptide(L)'
;MSSSIPNSDFVNQLENLIREFVKEKLELIMKEEIKNFLEVEQKEVHNSRNGYYTRSLDTKYGKIDQLYVPRDRNGDFQTQLFEPYQRRDGWLEEAIIKMYQSGMSTREIGKFIERILGSSYSPTTISNITDATIEDIRKWQQRPLNKRYSVLYLDGLYIKVRRDTYAKEVIYIVLGVNEDGYREILGFYVGGQESALGWQEILQDLYQRGVKEVLLGVFDGLNGLEEAFKSVYPKADVQRCVVHKVRNTLNKVRKKDQIEVAEDLKLIYRAATKEAAIQAFHEFEKKWSKKYAREVQSWEKDLDVLLTFMKYPLSIRSVIYTTNAIERTIKDIRRRLKTMNSLSSIEAAEKITYLTIQDFNEKWSNRKLRGFSNAYQALQEMFEERY
;
A
#
# COMPACT_ATOMS: atom_id res chain seq x y z
N MET A 1 24.33 9.71 -53.49
CA MET A 1 24.85 9.17 -52.22
C MET A 1 23.90 9.62 -51.13
N SER A 2 23.12 8.70 -50.55
CA SER A 2 22.21 9.00 -49.44
C SER A 2 23.05 9.20 -48.18
N SER A 3 23.28 10.45 -47.81
CA SER A 3 23.91 10.84 -46.54
C SER A 3 22.89 10.67 -45.41
N SER A 4 22.59 9.42 -45.06
CA SER A 4 21.86 9.13 -43.82
C SER A 4 22.79 9.43 -42.65
N ILE A 5 22.43 10.40 -41.82
CA ILE A 5 23.11 10.70 -40.56
C ILE A 5 23.17 9.39 -39.75
N PRO A 6 24.34 8.95 -39.27
CA PRO A 6 24.45 7.78 -38.42
C PRO A 6 23.49 7.91 -37.23
N ASN A 7 22.77 6.85 -36.86
CA ASN A 7 21.70 6.91 -35.85
C ASN A 7 22.19 7.49 -34.49
N SER A 8 23.45 7.27 -34.12
CA SER A 8 24.07 7.86 -32.92
C SER A 8 24.25 9.38 -33.00
N ASP A 9 24.49 9.91 -34.20
CA ASP A 9 24.74 11.32 -34.44
C ASP A 9 23.41 12.10 -34.50
N PHE A 10 22.35 11.48 -35.03
CA PHE A 10 20.98 12.01 -34.97
C PHE A 10 20.46 12.11 -33.53
N VAL A 11 20.64 11.06 -32.72
CA VAL A 11 20.18 11.07 -31.31
C VAL A 11 20.90 12.16 -30.51
N ASN A 12 22.21 12.30 -30.64
CA ASN A 12 22.98 13.34 -29.95
C ASN A 12 22.55 14.76 -30.39
N GLN A 13 22.32 14.97 -31.70
CA GLN A 13 21.83 16.25 -32.21
C GLN A 13 20.44 16.58 -31.70
N LEU A 14 19.54 15.59 -31.67
CA LEU A 14 18.19 15.75 -31.13
C LEU A 14 18.19 16.07 -29.64
N GLU A 15 19.01 15.36 -28.85
CA GLU A 15 19.16 15.62 -27.41
C GLU A 15 19.72 17.02 -27.13
N ASN A 16 20.68 17.49 -27.92
CA ASN A 16 21.20 18.85 -27.81
C ASN A 16 20.14 19.90 -28.17
N LEU A 17 19.40 19.69 -29.26
CA LEU A 17 18.34 20.60 -29.69
C LEU A 17 17.23 20.70 -28.64
N ILE A 18 16.81 19.57 -28.05
CA ILE A 18 15.82 19.56 -26.97
C ILE A 18 16.36 20.33 -25.74
N ARG A 19 17.62 20.12 -25.34
CA ARG A 19 18.23 20.85 -24.22
C ARG A 19 18.28 22.36 -24.45
N GLU A 20 18.70 22.78 -25.64
CA GLU A 20 18.74 24.19 -26.03
C GLU A 20 17.34 24.82 -26.07
N PHE A 21 16.37 24.11 -26.67
CA PHE A 21 14.98 24.56 -26.71
C PHE A 21 14.39 24.73 -25.31
N VAL A 22 14.58 23.75 -24.43
CA VAL A 22 14.09 23.82 -23.05
C VAL A 22 14.78 24.97 -22.29
N LYS A 23 16.09 25.13 -22.43
CA LYS A 23 16.84 26.26 -21.86
C LYS A 23 16.24 27.59 -22.30
N GLU A 24 16.06 27.77 -23.61
CA GLU A 24 15.52 29.00 -24.19
C GLU A 24 14.12 29.32 -23.63
N LYS A 25 13.23 28.31 -23.51
CA LYS A 25 11.88 28.52 -22.98
C LYS A 25 11.86 28.79 -21.48
N LEU A 26 12.71 28.14 -20.69
CA LEU A 26 12.85 28.48 -19.27
C LEU A 26 13.31 29.93 -19.09
N GLU A 27 14.33 30.36 -19.83
CA GLU A 27 14.82 31.75 -19.78
C GLU A 27 13.77 32.76 -20.25
N LEU A 28 12.95 32.41 -21.25
CA LEU A 28 11.85 33.25 -21.71
C LEU A 28 10.76 33.40 -20.63
N ILE A 29 10.32 32.29 -20.02
CA ILE A 29 9.30 32.32 -18.97
C ILE A 29 9.79 33.17 -17.80
N MET A 30 11.01 32.97 -17.32
CA MET A 30 11.57 33.76 -16.20
C MET A 30 11.70 35.26 -16.54
N LYS A 31 11.98 35.61 -17.80
CA LYS A 31 12.00 37.01 -18.26
C LYS A 31 10.62 37.67 -18.18
N GLU A 32 9.57 36.92 -18.47
CA GLU A 32 8.20 37.41 -18.33
C GLU A 32 7.75 37.41 -16.86
N GLU A 33 8.14 36.42 -16.05
CA GLU A 33 7.87 36.40 -14.61
C GLU A 33 8.45 37.63 -13.91
N ILE A 34 9.74 37.96 -14.13
CA ILE A 34 10.33 39.15 -13.50
C ILE A 34 9.74 40.44 -14.04
N LYS A 35 9.25 40.45 -15.29
CA LYS A 35 8.50 41.60 -15.83
C LYS A 35 7.22 41.82 -15.04
N ASN A 36 6.42 40.75 -14.91
CA ASN A 36 5.16 40.78 -14.19
C ASN A 36 5.36 41.14 -12.71
N PHE A 37 6.37 40.55 -12.05
CA PHE A 37 6.73 40.86 -10.67
C PHE A 37 7.01 42.36 -10.47
N LEU A 38 7.80 42.97 -11.34
CA LEU A 38 8.14 44.40 -11.22
C LEU A 38 6.96 45.33 -11.60
N GLU A 39 6.20 45.00 -12.65
CA GLU A 39 5.15 45.88 -13.18
C GLU A 39 3.82 45.77 -12.41
N VAL A 40 3.57 44.62 -11.77
CA VAL A 40 2.30 44.31 -11.09
C VAL A 40 2.49 44.17 -9.58
N GLU A 41 3.39 43.29 -9.14
CA GLU A 41 3.52 42.94 -7.71
C GLU A 41 4.31 43.98 -6.91
N GLN A 42 5.33 44.59 -7.51
CA GLN A 42 6.19 45.62 -6.90
C GLN A 42 6.00 47.01 -7.52
N LYS A 43 4.82 47.29 -8.09
CA LYS A 43 4.54 48.56 -8.80
C LYS A 43 4.81 49.83 -7.97
N GLU A 44 4.57 49.78 -6.66
CA GLU A 44 4.76 50.91 -5.74
C GLU A 44 6.11 50.89 -5.01
N VAL A 45 6.95 49.89 -5.27
CA VAL A 45 8.27 49.73 -4.65
C VAL A 45 9.33 50.16 -5.66
N HIS A 46 10.34 50.93 -5.22
CA HIS A 46 11.47 51.27 -6.10
C HIS A 46 12.37 50.04 -6.31
N ASN A 47 12.00 49.19 -7.27
CA ASN A 47 12.77 48.01 -7.66
C ASN A 47 12.99 47.99 -9.19
N SER A 48 14.07 47.35 -9.62
CA SER A 48 14.47 47.28 -11.02
C SER A 48 15.25 46.01 -11.30
N ARG A 49 15.28 45.58 -12.56
CA ARG A 49 16.14 44.45 -12.98
C ARG A 49 17.62 44.74 -12.69
N ASN A 50 18.36 43.72 -12.27
CA ASN A 50 19.79 43.79 -11.96
C ASN A 50 20.56 42.62 -12.58
N GLY A 51 20.35 42.42 -13.89
CA GLY A 51 21.04 41.39 -14.67
C GLY A 51 20.56 39.97 -14.37
N TYR A 52 21.47 39.01 -14.56
CA TYR A 52 21.23 37.58 -14.44
C TYR A 52 22.35 36.92 -13.65
N TYR A 53 22.03 35.81 -12.99
CA TYR A 53 23.05 34.85 -12.56
C TYR A 53 22.97 33.58 -13.39
N THR A 54 24.08 32.87 -13.48
CA THR A 54 24.15 31.58 -14.15
C THR A 54 24.02 30.45 -13.14
N ARG A 55 23.31 29.41 -13.54
CA ARG A 55 23.25 28.14 -12.80
C ARG A 55 23.16 26.95 -13.75
N SER A 56 23.45 25.76 -13.24
CA SER A 56 23.05 24.52 -13.91
C SER A 56 21.74 24.00 -13.30
N LEU A 57 20.92 23.36 -14.13
CA LEU A 57 19.68 22.69 -13.74
C LEU A 57 19.65 21.30 -14.41
N ASP A 58 19.60 20.26 -13.60
CA ASP A 58 19.40 18.90 -14.10
C ASP A 58 17.91 18.73 -14.42
N THR A 59 17.60 18.40 -15.68
CA THR A 59 16.22 18.16 -16.14
C THR A 59 16.02 16.74 -16.65
N LYS A 60 14.76 16.35 -16.92
CA LYS A 60 14.45 15.08 -17.60
C LYS A 60 15.03 14.96 -19.02
N TYR A 61 15.45 16.08 -19.59
CA TYR A 61 16.09 16.15 -20.90
C TYR A 61 17.61 16.26 -20.81
N GLY A 62 18.18 16.09 -19.61
CA GLY A 62 19.60 16.22 -19.33
C GLY A 62 19.95 17.52 -18.62
N LYS A 63 21.23 17.69 -18.34
CA LYS A 63 21.78 18.86 -17.65
C LYS A 63 21.71 20.09 -18.56
N ILE A 64 21.00 21.12 -18.11
CA ILE A 64 21.01 22.44 -18.72
C ILE A 64 22.12 23.25 -18.04
N ASP A 65 23.19 23.51 -18.78
CA ASP A 65 24.31 24.32 -18.32
C ASP A 65 24.12 25.79 -18.71
N GLN A 66 24.65 26.68 -17.85
CA GLN A 66 24.62 28.13 -18.04
C GLN A 66 23.21 28.69 -18.22
N LEU A 67 22.23 28.22 -17.44
CA LEU A 67 20.88 28.78 -17.40
C LEU A 67 20.93 30.19 -16.80
N TYR A 68 20.46 31.20 -17.54
CA TYR A 68 20.41 32.59 -17.09
C TYR A 68 19.12 32.87 -16.32
N VAL A 69 19.25 33.10 -15.02
CA VAL A 69 18.11 33.41 -14.15
C VAL A 69 18.12 34.91 -13.82
N PRO A 70 17.05 35.66 -14.15
CA PRO A 70 17.00 37.09 -13.91
C PRO A 70 16.95 37.40 -12.41
N ARG A 71 17.48 38.56 -12.03
CA ARG A 71 17.41 39.09 -10.66
C ARG A 71 16.93 40.52 -10.67
N ASP A 72 16.28 40.91 -9.59
CA ASP A 72 15.95 42.28 -9.27
C ASP A 72 17.07 42.90 -8.38
N ARG A 73 16.97 44.21 -8.15
CA ARG A 73 17.98 44.98 -7.41
C ARG A 73 17.88 44.76 -5.91
N ASN A 74 16.67 44.52 -5.41
CA ASN A 74 16.42 44.32 -3.99
C ASN A 74 16.63 42.86 -3.56
N GLY A 75 16.62 41.93 -4.51
CA GLY A 75 16.80 40.49 -4.27
C GLY A 75 15.51 39.80 -3.85
N ASP A 76 14.36 40.42 -4.11
CA ASP A 76 13.03 39.94 -3.73
C ASP A 76 12.42 38.99 -4.78
N PHE A 77 12.92 39.00 -6.01
CA PHE A 77 12.37 38.19 -7.09
C PHE A 77 12.79 36.72 -6.96
N GLN A 78 11.78 35.84 -6.91
CA GLN A 78 11.93 34.39 -6.93
C GLN A 78 11.10 33.83 -8.09
N THR A 79 11.74 33.07 -8.99
CA THR A 79 11.02 32.38 -10.07
C THR A 79 10.14 31.27 -9.51
N GLN A 80 8.98 31.06 -10.13
CA GLN A 80 8.07 29.98 -9.75
C GLN A 80 8.47 28.63 -10.36
N LEU A 81 9.40 28.63 -11.32
CA LEU A 81 9.83 27.42 -12.02
C LEU A 81 10.66 26.49 -11.15
N PHE A 82 11.36 27.02 -10.14
CA PHE A 82 12.17 26.24 -9.20
C PHE A 82 12.49 27.03 -7.92
N GLU A 83 12.66 26.32 -6.81
CA GLU A 83 13.05 26.83 -5.51
C GLU A 83 14.50 27.36 -5.49
N PRO A 84 14.86 28.25 -4.54
CA PRO A 84 16.24 28.66 -4.34
C PRO A 84 17.12 27.43 -4.15
N TYR A 85 18.25 27.37 -4.86
CA TYR A 85 19.21 26.26 -4.81
C TYR A 85 18.70 24.90 -5.32
N GLN A 86 17.45 24.77 -5.81
CA GLN A 86 16.91 23.53 -6.36
C GLN A 86 17.63 23.12 -7.64
N ARG A 87 18.49 22.10 -7.59
CA ARG A 87 19.31 21.69 -8.75
C ARG A 87 18.60 20.76 -9.74
N ARG A 88 17.39 20.27 -9.43
CA ARG A 88 16.68 19.21 -10.16
C ARG A 88 15.18 19.53 -10.28
N ASP A 89 14.57 19.23 -11.42
CA ASP A 89 13.14 19.44 -11.74
C ASP A 89 12.18 18.36 -11.16
N GLY A 90 12.58 17.65 -10.09
CA GLY A 90 11.70 16.81 -9.26
C GLY A 90 11.25 15.46 -9.87
N TRP A 91 11.24 15.32 -11.20
CA TRP A 91 10.88 14.04 -11.85
C TRP A 91 11.87 12.93 -11.49
N LEU A 92 13.14 13.27 -11.24
CA LEU A 92 14.15 12.27 -10.94
C LEU A 92 13.90 11.68 -9.56
N GLU A 93 13.50 12.50 -8.61
CA GLU A 93 13.07 12.09 -7.29
C GLU A 93 11.83 11.18 -7.38
N GLU A 94 10.83 11.56 -8.20
CA GLU A 94 9.67 10.72 -8.46
C GLU A 94 10.03 9.38 -9.12
N ALA A 95 10.93 9.41 -10.11
CA ALA A 95 11.43 8.22 -10.79
C ALA A 95 12.23 7.32 -9.84
N ILE A 96 13.06 7.90 -8.97
CA ILE A 96 13.80 7.20 -7.90
C ILE A 96 12.81 6.52 -6.97
N ILE A 97 11.78 7.24 -6.52
CA ILE A 97 10.73 6.67 -5.68
C ILE A 97 10.10 5.49 -6.42
N LYS A 98 9.61 5.66 -7.66
CA LYS A 98 8.98 4.60 -8.48
C LYS A 98 9.88 3.39 -8.73
N MET A 99 11.17 3.59 -8.98
CA MET A 99 12.15 2.51 -9.11
C MET A 99 12.32 1.76 -7.78
N TYR A 100 12.39 2.49 -6.66
CA TYR A 100 12.43 1.90 -5.32
C TYR A 100 11.14 1.14 -5.00
N GLN A 101 9.96 1.67 -5.37
CA GLN A 101 8.67 0.96 -5.27
C GLN A 101 8.67 -0.37 -6.01
N SER A 102 9.38 -0.43 -7.14
CA SER A 102 9.51 -1.62 -7.99
C SER A 102 10.48 -2.67 -7.42
N GLY A 103 11.09 -2.39 -6.26
CA GLY A 103 11.99 -3.30 -5.55
C GLY A 103 13.43 -3.23 -6.03
N MET A 104 13.82 -2.15 -6.74
CA MET A 104 15.21 -1.88 -7.07
C MET A 104 15.95 -1.37 -5.82
N SER A 105 17.12 -1.92 -5.56
CA SER A 105 18.02 -1.42 -4.52
C SER A 105 18.58 -0.04 -4.86
N THR A 106 18.98 0.72 -3.86
CA THR A 106 19.60 2.06 -4.07
C THR A 106 20.83 2.00 -4.99
N ARG A 107 21.57 0.89 -4.98
CA ARG A 107 22.71 0.66 -5.90
C ARG A 107 22.27 0.41 -7.34
N GLU A 108 21.20 -0.34 -7.55
CA GLU A 108 20.65 -0.59 -8.90
C GLU A 108 20.05 0.67 -9.49
N ILE A 109 19.35 1.47 -8.68
CA ILE A 109 18.84 2.78 -9.07
C ILE A 109 19.98 3.70 -9.49
N GLY A 110 21.06 3.76 -8.69
CA GLY A 110 22.23 4.58 -9.03
C GLY A 110 22.86 4.19 -10.36
N LYS A 111 23.04 2.89 -10.60
CA LYS A 111 23.55 2.37 -11.88
C LYS A 111 22.61 2.65 -13.05
N PHE A 112 21.30 2.57 -12.84
CA PHE A 112 20.31 2.87 -13.87
C PHE A 112 20.36 4.35 -14.25
N ILE A 113 20.36 5.24 -13.26
CA ILE A 113 20.43 6.69 -13.48
C ILE A 113 21.75 7.07 -14.15
N GLU A 114 22.87 6.48 -13.72
CA GLU A 114 24.18 6.72 -14.34
C GLU A 114 24.19 6.33 -15.82
N ARG A 115 23.54 5.21 -16.19
CA ARG A 115 23.44 4.78 -17.59
C ARG A 115 22.56 5.67 -18.46
N ILE A 116 21.50 6.25 -17.88
CA ILE A 116 20.52 7.06 -18.63
C ILE A 116 20.90 8.54 -18.68
N LEU A 117 21.38 9.10 -17.56
CA LEU A 117 21.66 10.52 -17.40
C LEU A 117 23.15 10.86 -17.40
N GLY A 118 24.04 9.86 -17.46
CA GLY A 118 25.51 10.05 -17.41
C GLY A 118 26.03 10.59 -16.07
N SER A 119 25.16 10.80 -15.10
CA SER A 119 25.47 11.38 -13.79
C SER A 119 25.43 10.29 -12.74
N SER A 120 26.49 10.17 -11.92
CA SER A 120 26.56 9.17 -10.86
C SER A 120 25.82 9.64 -9.60
N TYR A 121 24.95 8.79 -9.07
CA TYR A 121 24.19 9.05 -7.85
C TYR A 121 24.64 8.07 -6.78
N SER A 122 25.10 8.60 -5.65
CA SER A 122 25.50 7.74 -4.55
C SER A 122 24.28 7.02 -3.96
N PRO A 123 24.42 5.77 -3.46
CA PRO A 123 23.35 5.09 -2.73
C PRO A 123 22.78 5.93 -1.57
N THR A 124 23.61 6.76 -0.94
CA THR A 124 23.22 7.70 0.11
C THR A 124 22.30 8.80 -0.41
N THR A 125 22.61 9.39 -1.56
CA THR A 125 21.74 10.39 -2.21
C THR A 125 20.37 9.79 -2.53
N ILE A 126 20.34 8.56 -3.02
CA ILE A 126 19.09 7.86 -3.34
C ILE A 126 18.31 7.54 -2.06
N SER A 127 19.00 7.13 -0.98
CA SER A 127 18.37 6.93 0.33
C SER A 127 17.70 8.19 0.83
N ASN A 128 18.42 9.33 0.82
CA ASN A 128 17.90 10.62 1.27
C ASN A 128 16.67 11.05 0.47
N ILE A 129 16.63 10.77 -0.84
CA ILE A 129 15.45 11.04 -1.68
C ILE A 129 14.28 10.17 -1.25
N THR A 130 14.51 8.89 -0.96
CA THR A 130 13.44 8.01 -0.44
C THR A 130 13.04 8.30 1.01
N ASP A 131 13.85 9.05 1.77
CA ASP A 131 13.50 9.44 3.15
C ASP A 131 12.36 10.46 3.18
N ALA A 132 12.14 11.22 2.10
CA ALA A 132 10.95 12.06 1.95
C ALA A 132 9.65 11.24 2.13
N THR A 133 9.66 9.98 1.69
CA THR A 133 8.54 9.04 1.86
C THR A 133 8.22 8.76 3.33
N ILE A 134 9.17 8.90 4.26
CA ILE A 134 8.93 8.62 5.69
C ILE A 134 7.92 9.61 6.26
N GLU A 135 7.99 10.87 5.86
CA GLU A 135 7.05 11.88 6.30
C GLU A 135 5.64 11.61 5.75
N ASP A 136 5.55 11.17 4.49
CA ASP A 136 4.28 10.73 3.90
C ASP A 136 3.70 9.51 4.61
N ILE A 137 4.53 8.56 5.03
CA ILE A 137 4.12 7.39 5.83
C ILE A 137 3.49 7.86 7.14
N ARG A 138 4.15 8.78 7.86
CA ARG A 138 3.65 9.30 9.15
C ARG A 138 2.30 9.98 8.98
N LYS A 139 2.19 10.88 7.99
CA LYS A 139 0.92 11.56 7.67
C LYS A 139 -0.17 10.57 7.32
N TRP A 140 0.15 9.56 6.50
CA TRP A 140 -0.81 8.53 6.08
C TRP A 140 -1.24 7.62 7.24
N GLN A 141 -0.33 7.28 8.16
CA GLN A 141 -0.62 6.51 9.37
C GLN A 141 -1.46 7.30 10.37
N GLN A 142 -1.40 8.63 10.37
CA GLN A 142 -2.21 9.49 11.24
C GLN A 142 -3.50 10.01 10.58
N ARG A 143 -3.73 9.69 9.31
CA ARG A 143 -4.88 10.22 8.56
C ARG A 143 -6.21 9.82 9.22
N PRO A 144 -7.22 10.71 9.22
CA PRO A 144 -8.56 10.37 9.67
C PRO A 144 -9.15 9.29 8.76
N LEU A 145 -9.93 8.39 9.36
CA LEU A 145 -10.60 7.28 8.69
C LEU A 145 -12.12 7.45 8.78
N ASN A 146 -12.83 6.85 7.82
CA ASN A 146 -14.29 6.82 7.83
C ASN A 146 -14.87 6.20 9.12
N LYS A 147 -16.10 6.57 9.45
CA LYS A 147 -16.78 6.08 10.65
C LYS A 147 -17.16 4.60 10.57
N ARG A 148 -17.77 4.20 9.43
CA ARG A 148 -18.43 2.91 9.21
C ARG A 148 -17.64 1.99 8.28
N TYR A 149 -17.39 0.76 8.75
CA TYR A 149 -16.77 -0.31 7.95
C TYR A 149 -17.56 -1.62 8.04
N SER A 150 -18.01 -2.09 6.88
CA SER A 150 -18.75 -3.34 6.77
C SER A 150 -17.87 -4.53 7.18
N VAL A 151 -16.60 -4.51 6.79
CA VAL A 151 -15.66 -5.60 7.07
C VAL A 151 -14.27 -5.05 7.37
N LEU A 152 -13.63 -5.55 8.43
CA LEU A 152 -12.19 -5.40 8.68
C LEU A 152 -11.50 -6.75 8.50
N TYR A 153 -10.48 -6.81 7.65
CA TYR A 153 -9.60 -7.96 7.50
C TYR A 153 -8.27 -7.69 8.19
N LEU A 154 -7.84 -8.62 9.06
CA LEU A 154 -6.55 -8.54 9.75
C LEU A 154 -5.68 -9.70 9.30
N ASP A 155 -4.45 -9.41 8.89
CA ASP A 155 -3.47 -10.44 8.52
C ASP A 155 -2.03 -9.94 8.73
N GLY A 156 -1.13 -10.88 8.98
CA GLY A 156 0.26 -10.67 9.36
C GLY A 156 1.24 -11.28 8.36
N LEU A 157 2.30 -10.53 8.03
CA LEU A 157 3.36 -10.98 7.16
C LEU A 157 4.70 -11.02 7.90
N TYR A 158 5.23 -12.21 8.13
CA TYR A 158 6.60 -12.35 8.63
C TYR A 158 7.64 -12.04 7.56
N ILE A 159 8.58 -11.16 7.91
CA ILE A 159 9.74 -10.78 7.11
C ILE A 159 11.02 -11.03 7.90
N LYS A 160 12.14 -11.16 7.19
CA LYS A 160 13.48 -11.24 7.81
C LYS A 160 14.15 -9.89 7.68
N VAL A 161 14.49 -9.27 8.80
CA VAL A 161 15.21 -7.99 8.87
C VAL A 161 16.58 -8.23 9.50
N ARG A 162 17.60 -7.53 9.01
CA ARG A 162 18.95 -7.61 9.56
C ARG A 162 19.10 -6.56 10.66
N ARG A 163 19.09 -6.97 11.93
CA ARG A 163 19.36 -6.14 13.13
C ARG A 163 20.56 -6.76 13.87
N ASP A 164 21.77 -6.58 13.35
CA ASP A 164 23.03 -7.27 13.74
C ASP A 164 23.01 -8.82 13.59
N THR A 165 21.91 -9.46 13.92
CA THR A 165 21.47 -10.82 13.60
C THR A 165 20.19 -10.80 12.74
N TYR A 166 19.84 -11.92 12.11
CA TYR A 166 18.59 -12.01 11.34
C TYR A 166 17.40 -12.24 12.28
N ALA A 167 16.60 -11.20 12.52
CA ALA A 167 15.35 -11.30 13.29
C ALA A 167 14.15 -11.50 12.35
N LYS A 168 13.17 -12.28 12.80
CA LYS A 168 11.84 -12.35 12.17
C LYS A 168 10.99 -11.24 12.75
N GLU A 169 10.56 -10.31 11.89
CA GLU A 169 9.64 -9.23 12.25
C GLU A 169 8.30 -9.50 11.56
N VAL A 170 7.20 -9.08 12.17
CA VAL A 170 5.87 -9.12 11.54
C VAL A 170 5.50 -7.75 10.98
N ILE A 171 4.89 -7.76 9.80
CA ILE A 171 4.15 -6.62 9.24
C ILE A 171 2.66 -6.93 9.43
N TYR A 172 2.02 -6.20 10.32
CA TYR A 172 0.56 -6.21 10.47
C TYR A 172 -0.07 -5.37 9.36
N ILE A 173 -1.16 -5.85 8.77
CA ILE A 173 -1.89 -5.11 7.74
C ILE A 173 -3.39 -5.20 8.04
N VAL A 174 -4.06 -4.06 8.01
CA VAL A 174 -5.52 -3.97 8.17
C VAL A 174 -6.15 -3.46 6.89
N LEU A 175 -7.03 -4.27 6.30
CA LEU A 175 -7.84 -3.89 5.14
C LEU A 175 -9.28 -3.65 5.59
N GLY A 176 -9.83 -2.49 5.27
CA GLY A 176 -11.22 -2.15 5.51
C GLY A 176 -12.05 -2.21 4.23
N VAL A 177 -13.31 -2.61 4.36
CA VAL A 177 -14.35 -2.39 3.35
C VAL A 177 -15.38 -1.45 3.97
N ASN A 178 -15.51 -0.26 3.42
CA ASN A 178 -16.43 0.75 3.97
C ASN A 178 -17.90 0.36 3.75
N GLU A 179 -18.82 1.18 4.24
CA GLU A 179 -20.27 0.96 4.10
C GLU A 179 -20.76 0.99 2.64
N ASP A 180 -20.05 1.71 1.76
CA ASP A 180 -20.34 1.77 0.32
C ASP A 180 -19.79 0.58 -0.48
N GLY A 181 -18.96 -0.27 0.15
CA GLY A 181 -18.34 -1.43 -0.45
C GLY A 181 -16.97 -1.19 -1.11
N TYR A 182 -16.36 -0.02 -0.92
CA TYR A 182 -14.99 0.26 -1.36
C TYR A 182 -13.99 -0.30 -0.35
N ARG A 183 -12.93 -0.90 -0.86
CA ARG A 183 -11.86 -1.45 -0.03
C ARG A 183 -10.62 -0.58 -0.07
N GLU A 184 -9.94 -0.49 1.07
CA GLU A 184 -8.64 0.15 1.20
C GLU A 184 -7.85 -0.47 2.35
N ILE A 185 -6.53 -0.34 2.32
CA ILE A 185 -5.69 -0.61 3.49
C ILE A 185 -5.74 0.60 4.42
N LEU A 186 -6.15 0.36 5.66
CA LEU A 186 -6.33 1.38 6.69
C LEU A 186 -5.04 1.69 7.44
N GLY A 187 -4.23 0.65 7.68
CA GLY A 187 -2.99 0.75 8.43
C GLY A 187 -2.06 -0.43 8.15
N PHE A 188 -0.77 -0.18 8.36
CA PHE A 188 0.24 -1.21 8.46
C PHE A 188 1.22 -0.84 9.58
N TYR A 189 1.77 -1.86 10.25
CA TYR A 189 2.65 -1.69 11.41
C TYR A 189 3.75 -2.73 11.33
N VAL A 190 5.01 -2.34 11.57
CA VAL A 190 6.15 -3.25 11.46
C VAL A 190 6.81 -3.41 12.82
N GLY A 191 6.93 -4.65 13.30
CA GLY A 191 7.76 -4.96 14.45
C GLY A 191 7.25 -6.09 15.34
N GLY A 192 8.20 -6.73 16.03
CA GLY A 192 7.95 -7.70 17.08
C GLY A 192 7.47 -9.06 16.57
N GLN A 193 6.75 -9.76 17.44
CA GLN A 193 6.05 -11.01 17.13
C GLN A 193 4.55 -10.77 17.16
N GLU A 194 3.83 -11.51 16.32
CA GLU A 194 2.38 -11.41 16.26
C GLU A 194 1.75 -11.83 17.59
N SER A 195 0.98 -10.94 18.20
CA SER A 195 0.33 -11.17 19.50
C SER A 195 -1.04 -10.50 19.57
N ALA A 196 -1.90 -11.01 20.45
CA ALA A 196 -3.21 -10.41 20.72
C ALA A 196 -3.11 -8.96 21.21
N LEU A 197 -2.11 -8.66 22.06
CA LEU A 197 -1.85 -7.30 22.56
C LEU A 197 -1.45 -6.36 21.42
N GLY A 198 -0.54 -6.79 20.54
CA GLY A 198 -0.15 -5.97 19.38
C GLY A 198 -1.32 -5.67 18.45
N TRP A 199 -2.19 -6.66 18.20
CA TRP A 199 -3.43 -6.42 17.47
C TRP A 199 -4.40 -5.49 18.20
N GLN A 200 -4.51 -5.58 19.53
CA GLN A 200 -5.35 -4.69 20.32
C GLN A 200 -4.90 -3.22 20.19
N GLU A 201 -3.60 -2.95 20.30
CA GLU A 201 -3.03 -1.61 20.12
C GLU A 201 -3.32 -1.05 18.73
N ILE A 202 -3.14 -1.87 17.69
CA ILE A 202 -3.44 -1.51 16.31
C ILE A 202 -4.93 -1.16 16.14
N LEU A 203 -5.81 -1.98 16.70
CA LEU A 203 -7.26 -1.75 16.60
C LEU A 203 -7.67 -0.48 17.36
N GLN A 204 -7.04 -0.18 18.50
CA GLN A 204 -7.24 1.07 19.24
C GLN A 204 -6.78 2.30 18.44
N ASP A 205 -5.63 2.22 17.75
CA ASP A 205 -5.18 3.30 16.85
C ASP A 205 -6.21 3.57 15.74
N LEU A 206 -6.69 2.52 15.07
CA LEU A 206 -7.75 2.65 14.06
C LEU A 206 -9.03 3.26 14.63
N TYR A 207 -9.40 2.86 15.85
CA TYR A 207 -10.55 3.42 16.54
C TYR A 207 -10.38 4.92 16.82
N GLN A 208 -9.20 5.33 17.30
CA GLN A 208 -8.88 6.74 17.56
C GLN A 208 -8.90 7.57 16.27
N ARG A 209 -8.45 7.00 15.14
CA ARG A 209 -8.42 7.65 13.83
C ARG A 209 -9.79 7.78 13.16
N GLY A 210 -10.81 7.06 13.63
CA GLY A 210 -12.20 7.28 13.19
C GLY A 210 -13.01 6.02 12.90
N VAL A 211 -12.40 4.83 12.87
CA VAL A 211 -13.12 3.56 12.67
C VAL A 211 -13.94 3.27 13.93
N LYS A 212 -15.21 3.67 13.96
CA LYS A 212 -16.05 3.56 15.18
C LYS A 212 -17.03 2.41 15.09
N GLU A 213 -17.56 2.16 13.90
CA GLU A 213 -18.67 1.24 13.68
C GLU A 213 -18.24 0.16 12.71
N VAL A 214 -18.13 -1.07 13.20
CA VAL A 214 -17.69 -2.23 12.42
C VAL A 214 -18.76 -3.31 12.48
N LEU A 215 -19.16 -3.86 11.33
CA LEU A 215 -20.07 -5.01 11.32
C LEU A 215 -19.32 -6.32 11.54
N LEU A 216 -18.24 -6.58 10.79
CA LEU A 216 -17.54 -7.87 10.79
C LEU A 216 -16.01 -7.74 10.84
N GLY A 217 -15.36 -8.45 11.76
CA GLY A 217 -13.92 -8.71 11.73
C GLY A 217 -13.62 -10.08 11.10
N VAL A 218 -12.70 -10.16 10.13
CA VAL A 218 -12.30 -11.39 9.44
C VAL A 218 -10.79 -11.61 9.57
N PHE A 219 -10.37 -12.66 10.27
CA PHE A 219 -8.95 -12.93 10.52
C PHE A 219 -8.68 -14.42 10.76
N ASP A 220 -7.41 -14.82 10.83
CA ASP A 220 -7.03 -16.19 11.21
C ASP A 220 -7.20 -16.43 12.72
N GLY A 221 -7.24 -17.70 13.14
CA GLY A 221 -7.44 -18.11 14.53
C GLY A 221 -6.20 -17.92 15.42
N LEU A 222 -5.70 -16.69 15.56
CA LEU A 222 -4.70 -16.36 16.57
C LEU A 222 -5.34 -16.33 17.96
N ASN A 223 -4.74 -17.04 18.91
CA ASN A 223 -5.24 -17.09 20.30
C ASN A 223 -5.29 -15.67 20.90
N GLY A 224 -6.43 -15.29 21.48
CA GLY A 224 -6.63 -13.98 22.10
C GLY A 224 -7.04 -12.87 21.13
N LEU A 225 -6.95 -13.08 19.81
CA LEU A 225 -7.26 -12.04 18.83
C LEU A 225 -8.76 -11.70 18.76
N GLU A 226 -9.62 -12.70 18.97
CA GLU A 226 -11.06 -12.50 19.01
C GLU A 226 -11.46 -11.63 20.20
N GLU A 227 -10.89 -11.91 21.38
CA GLU A 227 -11.08 -11.14 22.60
C GLU A 227 -10.52 -9.72 22.46
N ALA A 228 -9.30 -9.59 21.90
CA ALA A 228 -8.69 -8.29 21.60
C ALA A 228 -9.56 -7.47 20.65
N PHE A 229 -10.09 -8.08 19.59
CA PHE A 229 -10.96 -7.42 18.63
C PHE A 229 -12.27 -6.96 19.27
N LYS A 230 -12.92 -7.84 20.03
CA LYS A 230 -14.16 -7.53 20.75
C LYS A 230 -13.97 -6.50 21.86
N SER A 231 -12.78 -6.36 22.43
CA SER A 231 -12.49 -5.31 23.41
C SER A 231 -12.58 -3.89 22.82
N VAL A 232 -12.25 -3.75 21.52
CA VAL A 232 -12.32 -2.47 20.80
C VAL A 232 -13.66 -2.30 20.07
N TYR A 233 -14.15 -3.38 19.45
CA TYR A 233 -15.39 -3.40 18.67
C TYR A 233 -16.40 -4.42 19.25
N PRO A 234 -16.99 -4.16 20.44
CA PRO A 234 -17.82 -5.15 21.15
C PRO A 234 -19.08 -5.57 20.36
N LYS A 235 -19.65 -4.62 19.61
CA LYS A 235 -20.84 -4.82 18.77
C LYS A 235 -20.55 -5.60 17.46
N ALA A 236 -19.31 -5.67 17.00
CA ALA A 236 -18.95 -6.29 15.72
C ALA A 236 -18.97 -7.82 15.81
N ASP A 237 -19.47 -8.52 14.79
CA ASP A 237 -19.30 -9.97 14.67
C ASP A 237 -17.83 -10.32 14.36
N VAL A 238 -17.42 -11.56 14.66
CA VAL A 238 -16.10 -12.10 14.32
C VAL A 238 -16.26 -13.33 13.44
N GLN A 239 -15.48 -13.39 12.37
CA GLN A 239 -15.37 -14.50 11.44
C GLN A 239 -13.93 -14.98 11.37
N ARG A 240 -13.73 -16.28 11.65
CA ARG A 240 -12.44 -16.92 11.39
C ARG A 240 -12.33 -17.33 9.94
N CYS A 241 -11.18 -17.11 9.32
CA CYS A 241 -11.00 -17.46 7.91
C CYS A 241 -11.16 -18.97 7.67
N VAL A 242 -12.21 -19.34 6.92
CA VAL A 242 -12.50 -20.75 6.61
C VAL A 242 -11.38 -21.35 5.74
N VAL A 243 -10.79 -20.57 4.84
CA VAL A 243 -9.70 -21.06 3.97
C VAL A 243 -8.45 -21.40 4.78
N HIS A 244 -8.10 -20.58 5.78
CA HIS A 244 -7.01 -20.89 6.71
C HIS A 244 -7.33 -22.13 7.54
N LYS A 245 -8.57 -22.25 8.06
CA LYS A 245 -9.02 -23.45 8.78
C LYS A 245 -8.90 -24.72 7.93
N VAL A 246 -9.41 -24.70 6.70
CA VAL A 246 -9.31 -25.82 5.75
C VAL A 246 -7.86 -26.17 5.46
N ARG A 247 -7.01 -25.19 5.14
CA ARG A 247 -5.58 -25.42 4.86
C ARG A 247 -4.86 -26.05 6.05
N ASN A 248 -5.13 -25.54 7.26
CA ASN A 248 -4.56 -26.07 8.51
C ASN A 248 -5.02 -27.49 8.81
N THR A 249 -6.28 -27.83 8.51
CA THR A 249 -6.80 -29.20 8.62
C THR A 249 -6.16 -30.13 7.60
N LEU A 250 -6.10 -29.75 6.32
CA LEU A 250 -5.55 -30.60 5.26
C LEU A 250 -4.07 -30.93 5.48
N ASN A 251 -3.29 -30.01 6.05
CA ASN A 251 -1.89 -30.24 6.41
C ASN A 251 -1.69 -31.34 7.48
N LYS A 252 -2.73 -31.66 8.26
CA LYS A 252 -2.71 -32.69 9.31
C LYS A 252 -3.33 -34.02 8.87
N VAL A 253 -4.00 -34.02 7.71
CA VAL A 253 -4.64 -35.18 7.10
C VAL A 253 -3.67 -35.91 6.18
N ARG A 254 -3.79 -37.23 6.08
CA ARG A 254 -2.96 -38.04 5.17
C ARG A 254 -3.21 -37.63 3.71
N LYS A 255 -2.15 -37.52 2.91
CA LYS A 255 -2.22 -37.09 1.49
C LYS A 255 -3.33 -37.77 0.67
N LYS A 256 -3.52 -39.08 0.86
CA LYS A 256 -4.56 -39.86 0.14
C LYS A 256 -6.00 -39.47 0.47
N ASP A 257 -6.24 -38.94 1.67
CA ASP A 257 -7.58 -38.56 2.14
C ASP A 257 -7.84 -37.05 1.94
N GLN A 258 -6.80 -36.24 1.63
CA GLN A 258 -6.90 -34.77 1.54
C GLN A 258 -7.94 -34.28 0.53
N ILE A 259 -8.04 -34.94 -0.63
CA ILE A 259 -9.00 -34.54 -1.68
C ILE A 259 -10.43 -34.72 -1.18
N GLU A 260 -10.72 -35.89 -0.60
CA GLU A 260 -12.06 -36.23 -0.11
C GLU A 260 -12.45 -35.36 1.09
N VAL A 261 -11.54 -35.17 2.06
CA VAL A 261 -11.73 -34.26 3.18
C VAL A 261 -11.99 -32.83 2.70
N ALA A 262 -11.29 -32.36 1.68
CA ALA A 262 -11.49 -31.01 1.16
C ALA A 262 -12.88 -30.81 0.52
N GLU A 263 -13.38 -31.81 -0.22
CA GLU A 263 -14.72 -31.75 -0.80
C GLU A 263 -15.81 -31.83 0.28
N ASP A 264 -15.67 -32.69 1.28
CA ASP A 264 -16.63 -32.76 2.39
C ASP A 264 -16.65 -31.45 3.20
N LEU A 265 -15.48 -30.87 3.51
CA LEU A 265 -15.40 -29.56 4.17
C LEU A 265 -16.04 -28.44 3.34
N LYS A 266 -15.95 -28.52 2.01
CA LYS A 266 -16.57 -27.54 1.10
C LYS A 266 -18.08 -27.54 1.22
N LEU A 267 -18.72 -28.69 1.47
CA LEU A 267 -20.16 -28.77 1.65
C LEU A 267 -20.65 -27.93 2.83
N ILE A 268 -19.85 -27.82 3.89
CA ILE A 268 -20.16 -27.05 5.10
C ILE A 268 -20.28 -25.55 4.77
N TYR A 269 -19.20 -24.94 4.29
CA TYR A 269 -19.16 -23.49 4.12
C TYR A 269 -19.78 -22.99 2.79
N ARG A 270 -20.17 -23.90 1.89
CA ARG A 270 -20.96 -23.57 0.69
C ARG A 270 -22.45 -23.87 0.82
N ALA A 271 -22.90 -24.35 1.97
CA ALA A 271 -24.31 -24.55 2.23
C ALA A 271 -25.12 -23.26 2.08
N ALA A 272 -26.39 -23.38 1.68
CA ALA A 272 -27.27 -22.23 1.45
C ALA A 272 -27.68 -21.53 2.76
N THR A 273 -27.87 -22.31 3.82
CA THR A 273 -28.31 -21.84 5.15
C THR A 273 -27.40 -22.37 6.25
N LYS A 274 -27.48 -21.78 7.46
CA LYS A 274 -26.70 -22.20 8.61
C LYS A 274 -27.07 -23.62 9.05
N GLU A 275 -28.35 -23.97 8.97
CA GLU A 275 -28.88 -25.29 9.32
C GLU A 275 -28.32 -26.36 8.39
N ALA A 276 -28.30 -26.10 7.08
CA ALA A 276 -27.69 -26.99 6.11
C ALA A 276 -26.17 -27.14 6.32
N ALA A 277 -25.48 -26.08 6.74
CA ALA A 277 -24.06 -26.13 7.07
C ALA A 277 -23.78 -27.02 8.30
N ILE A 278 -24.61 -26.90 9.34
CA ILE A 278 -24.51 -27.72 10.56
C ILE A 278 -24.78 -29.20 10.21
N GLN A 279 -25.79 -29.47 9.39
CA GLN A 279 -26.07 -30.84 8.93
C GLN A 279 -24.89 -31.43 8.15
N ALA A 280 -24.29 -30.67 7.23
CA ALA A 280 -23.10 -31.08 6.50
C ALA A 280 -21.89 -31.32 7.44
N PHE A 281 -21.77 -30.54 8.52
CA PHE A 281 -20.75 -30.77 9.54
C PHE A 281 -20.96 -32.08 10.30
N HIS A 282 -22.20 -32.43 10.67
CA HIS A 282 -22.48 -33.72 11.32
C HIS A 282 -22.17 -34.92 10.41
N GLU A 283 -22.43 -34.80 9.11
CA GLU A 283 -22.04 -35.82 8.13
C GLU A 283 -20.51 -35.96 8.03
N PHE A 284 -19.81 -34.82 7.99
CA PHE A 284 -18.35 -34.76 8.03
C PHE A 284 -17.79 -35.42 9.30
N GLU A 285 -18.34 -35.08 10.46
CA GLU A 285 -17.97 -35.66 11.76
C GLU A 285 -18.17 -37.18 11.77
N LYS A 286 -19.33 -37.67 11.35
CA LYS A 286 -19.64 -39.11 11.30
C LYS A 286 -18.63 -39.87 10.43
N LYS A 287 -18.20 -39.28 9.33
CA LYS A 287 -17.27 -39.89 8.36
C LYS A 287 -15.83 -39.87 8.86
N TRP A 288 -15.37 -38.76 9.44
CA TRP A 288 -13.95 -38.52 9.70
C TRP A 288 -13.52 -38.63 11.16
N SER A 289 -14.43 -38.59 12.13
CA SER A 289 -14.12 -38.65 13.57
C SER A 289 -13.24 -39.83 13.96
N LYS A 290 -13.46 -41.01 13.36
CA LYS A 290 -12.65 -42.22 13.64
C LYS A 290 -11.19 -42.09 13.21
N LYS A 291 -10.89 -41.30 12.17
CA LYS A 291 -9.54 -41.15 11.60
C LYS A 291 -8.86 -39.86 12.07
N TYR A 292 -9.62 -38.79 12.20
CA TYR A 292 -9.14 -37.41 12.40
C TYR A 292 -9.93 -36.71 13.51
N ALA A 293 -10.06 -37.38 14.66
CA ALA A 293 -10.85 -36.88 15.81
C ALA A 293 -10.45 -35.47 16.25
N ARG A 294 -9.15 -35.17 16.29
CA ARG A 294 -8.62 -33.85 16.71
C ARG A 294 -9.02 -32.75 15.74
N GLU A 295 -9.00 -33.04 14.44
CA GLU A 295 -9.36 -32.09 13.40
C GLU A 295 -10.87 -31.82 13.43
N VAL A 296 -11.70 -32.86 13.61
CA VAL A 296 -13.16 -32.72 13.74
C VAL A 296 -13.51 -31.90 14.98
N GLN A 297 -12.94 -32.22 16.15
CA GLN A 297 -13.16 -31.45 17.39
C GLN A 297 -12.70 -30.00 17.26
N SER A 298 -11.62 -29.76 16.51
CA SER A 298 -11.16 -28.40 16.22
C SER A 298 -12.17 -27.62 15.37
N TRP A 299 -12.84 -28.28 14.42
CA TRP A 299 -13.92 -27.65 13.63
C TRP A 299 -15.17 -27.43 14.47
N GLU A 300 -15.57 -28.41 15.28
CA GLU A 300 -16.72 -28.31 16.18
C GLU A 300 -16.62 -27.08 17.09
N LYS A 301 -15.46 -26.93 17.76
CA LYS A 301 -15.18 -25.79 18.65
C LYS A 301 -15.33 -24.43 17.96
N ASP A 302 -14.91 -24.35 16.70
CA ASP A 302 -14.86 -23.09 15.96
C ASP A 302 -16.06 -22.89 15.03
N LEU A 303 -17.02 -23.83 14.99
CA LEU A 303 -18.05 -23.92 13.94
C LEU A 303 -18.90 -22.66 13.86
N ASP A 304 -19.35 -22.13 15.00
CA ASP A 304 -20.17 -20.92 15.04
C ASP A 304 -19.43 -19.70 14.49
N VAL A 305 -18.16 -19.53 14.85
CA VAL A 305 -17.32 -18.43 14.38
C VAL A 305 -16.94 -18.61 12.90
N LEU A 306 -16.82 -19.86 12.44
CA LEU A 306 -16.58 -20.20 11.02
C LEU A 306 -17.80 -19.96 10.13
N LEU A 307 -19.01 -19.99 10.69
CA LEU A 307 -20.28 -19.79 9.97
C LEU A 307 -20.88 -18.39 10.17
N THR A 308 -20.20 -17.48 10.86
CA THR A 308 -20.72 -16.15 11.18
C THR A 308 -21.06 -15.33 9.93
N PHE A 309 -20.31 -15.51 8.83
CA PHE A 309 -20.59 -14.89 7.54
C PHE A 309 -21.98 -15.22 6.98
N MET A 310 -22.62 -16.30 7.43
CA MET A 310 -23.98 -16.67 6.98
C MET A 310 -25.05 -15.71 7.51
N LYS A 311 -24.76 -14.91 8.52
CA LYS A 311 -25.65 -13.81 8.97
C LYS A 311 -25.73 -12.66 7.95
N TYR A 312 -24.79 -12.59 7.01
CA TYR A 312 -24.65 -11.50 6.06
C TYR A 312 -25.29 -11.83 4.70
N PRO A 313 -25.59 -10.81 3.87
CA PRO A 313 -26.20 -11.00 2.55
C PRO A 313 -25.47 -12.00 1.67
N LEU A 314 -26.23 -12.86 0.98
CA LEU A 314 -25.71 -13.94 0.15
C LEU A 314 -24.68 -13.45 -0.90
N SER A 315 -24.88 -12.25 -1.44
CA SER A 315 -24.03 -11.65 -2.48
C SER A 315 -22.57 -11.44 -2.01
N ILE A 316 -22.33 -11.18 -0.72
CA ILE A 316 -21.00 -10.90 -0.18
C ILE A 316 -20.36 -12.09 0.51
N ARG A 317 -21.13 -13.12 0.90
CA ARG A 317 -20.65 -14.31 1.64
C ARG A 317 -19.37 -14.89 1.06
N SER A 318 -19.30 -15.01 -0.28
CA SER A 318 -18.14 -15.56 -1.00
C SER A 318 -16.82 -14.81 -0.79
N VAL A 319 -16.88 -13.56 -0.34
CA VAL A 319 -15.73 -12.67 -0.14
C VAL A 319 -15.38 -12.55 1.35
N ILE A 320 -16.34 -12.73 2.25
CA ILE A 320 -16.16 -12.49 3.70
C ILE A 320 -15.90 -13.77 4.51
N TYR A 321 -16.13 -14.97 3.97
CA TYR A 321 -15.74 -16.22 4.66
C TYR A 321 -14.21 -16.44 4.70
N THR A 322 -13.44 -15.61 3.99
CA THR A 322 -12.01 -15.79 3.74
C THR A 322 -11.24 -14.47 3.77
N THR A 323 -9.97 -14.52 4.15
CA THR A 323 -8.99 -13.41 4.09
C THR A 323 -8.38 -13.21 2.69
N ASN A 324 -8.90 -13.86 1.64
CA ASN A 324 -8.40 -13.70 0.27
C ASN A 324 -8.32 -12.23 -0.20
N ALA A 325 -9.17 -11.34 0.34
CA ALA A 325 -9.15 -9.90 0.04
C ALA A 325 -7.81 -9.23 0.40
N ILE A 326 -7.14 -9.70 1.46
CA ILE A 326 -5.86 -9.16 1.95
C ILE A 326 -4.66 -10.04 1.55
N GLU A 327 -4.84 -11.36 1.39
CA GLU A 327 -3.77 -12.31 1.04
C GLU A 327 -3.04 -11.94 -0.27
N ARG A 328 -3.76 -11.44 -1.28
CA ARG A 328 -3.14 -11.01 -2.55
C ARG A 328 -2.19 -9.83 -2.34
N THR A 329 -2.59 -8.86 -1.51
CA THR A 329 -1.81 -7.68 -1.15
C THR A 329 -0.55 -8.11 -0.41
N ILE A 330 -0.70 -8.99 0.59
CA ILE A 330 0.42 -9.56 1.36
C ILE A 330 1.40 -10.32 0.46
N LYS A 331 0.90 -11.11 -0.48
CA LYS A 331 1.73 -11.83 -1.43
C LYS A 331 2.57 -10.89 -2.30
N ASP A 332 1.98 -9.78 -2.75
CA ASP A 332 2.68 -8.78 -3.55
C ASP A 332 3.70 -7.97 -2.74
N ILE A 333 3.37 -7.60 -1.50
CA ILE A 333 4.33 -6.98 -0.56
C ILE A 333 5.50 -7.92 -0.31
N ARG A 334 5.23 -9.20 0.02
CA ARG A 334 6.27 -10.22 0.22
C ARG A 334 7.17 -10.37 -1.00
N ARG A 335 6.60 -10.35 -2.20
CA ARG A 335 7.35 -10.46 -3.46
C ARG A 335 8.30 -9.27 -3.64
N ARG A 336 7.84 -8.04 -3.42
CA ARG A 336 8.66 -6.81 -3.53
C ARG A 336 9.73 -6.73 -2.44
N LEU A 337 9.44 -7.19 -1.22
CA LEU A 337 10.44 -7.25 -0.15
C LEU A 337 11.52 -8.31 -0.41
N LYS A 338 11.17 -9.43 -1.06
CA LYS A 338 12.12 -10.52 -1.35
C LYS A 338 13.21 -10.13 -2.35
N THR A 339 12.92 -9.25 -3.32
CA THR A 339 13.92 -8.84 -4.32
C THR A 339 15.07 -8.03 -3.72
N MET A 340 14.88 -7.44 -2.55
CA MET A 340 15.88 -6.59 -1.91
C MET A 340 17.02 -7.35 -1.22
N ASN A 341 17.04 -8.69 -1.24
CA ASN A 341 18.05 -9.64 -0.69
C ASN A 341 18.42 -9.49 0.81
N SER A 342 18.44 -8.28 1.37
CA SER A 342 18.51 -7.99 2.81
C SER A 342 17.87 -6.62 3.07
N LEU A 343 16.76 -6.60 3.82
CA LEU A 343 16.22 -5.36 4.36
C LEU A 343 17.23 -4.84 5.40
N SER A 344 17.86 -3.72 5.07
CA SER A 344 18.90 -3.10 5.88
C SER A 344 18.38 -2.49 7.18
N SER A 345 17.07 -2.19 7.24
CA SER A 345 16.40 -1.65 8.41
C SER A 345 14.88 -1.88 8.33
N ILE A 346 14.16 -1.56 9.41
CA ILE A 346 12.68 -1.62 9.42
C ILE A 346 12.09 -0.54 8.51
N GLU A 347 12.69 0.65 8.49
CA GLU A 347 12.25 1.78 7.68
C GLU A 347 12.26 1.43 6.19
N ALA A 348 13.22 0.63 5.73
CA ALA A 348 13.23 0.12 4.36
C ALA A 348 12.01 -0.79 4.07
N ALA A 349 11.61 -1.62 5.03
CA ALA A 349 10.42 -2.46 4.92
C ALA A 349 9.14 -1.62 4.93
N GLU A 350 9.08 -0.58 5.78
CA GLU A 350 7.96 0.36 5.87
C GLU A 350 7.77 1.12 4.56
N LYS A 351 8.84 1.68 3.98
CA LYS A 351 8.80 2.37 2.70
C LYS A 351 8.21 1.52 1.59
N ILE A 352 8.72 0.30 1.40
CA ILE A 352 8.21 -0.59 0.34
C ILE A 352 6.76 -0.98 0.61
N THR A 353 6.42 -1.28 1.86
CA THR A 353 5.07 -1.66 2.25
C THR A 353 4.09 -0.54 1.97
N TYR A 354 4.39 0.68 2.42
CA TYR A 354 3.61 1.89 2.18
C TYR A 354 3.40 2.14 0.69
N LEU A 355 4.48 2.16 -0.09
CA LEU A 355 4.42 2.44 -1.51
C LEU A 355 3.60 1.40 -2.27
N THR A 356 3.71 0.12 -1.88
CA THR A 356 2.89 -0.95 -2.43
C THR A 356 1.41 -0.78 -2.07
N ILE A 357 1.13 -0.36 -0.83
CA ILE A 357 -0.23 -0.08 -0.36
C ILE A 357 -0.86 1.08 -1.15
N GLN A 358 -0.12 2.16 -1.42
CA GLN A 358 -0.61 3.27 -2.24
C GLN A 358 -1.08 2.79 -3.61
N ASP A 359 -0.25 1.99 -4.31
CA ASP A 359 -0.61 1.41 -5.61
C ASP A 359 -1.92 0.58 -5.54
N PHE A 360 -2.15 -0.12 -4.43
CA PHE A 360 -3.35 -0.93 -4.25
C PHE A 360 -4.59 -0.07 -3.96
N ASN A 361 -4.47 0.89 -3.04
CA ASN A 361 -5.56 1.80 -2.69
C ASN A 361 -5.99 2.63 -3.91
N GLU A 362 -5.04 3.14 -4.69
CA GLU A 362 -5.32 3.84 -5.94
C GLU A 362 -6.08 2.95 -6.94
N LYS A 363 -5.63 1.71 -7.15
CA LYS A 363 -6.31 0.74 -8.04
C LYS A 363 -7.71 0.36 -7.57
N TRP A 364 -7.99 0.43 -6.27
CA TRP A 364 -9.28 0.06 -5.69
C TRP A 364 -10.23 1.24 -5.52
N SER A 365 -9.72 2.48 -5.51
CA SER A 365 -10.48 3.72 -5.29
C SER A 365 -11.82 3.78 -6.05
N ASN A 366 -11.83 3.33 -7.30
CA ASN A 366 -13.00 3.38 -8.18
C ASN A 366 -13.72 2.03 -8.34
N ARG A 367 -13.42 1.03 -7.49
CA ARG A 367 -13.92 -0.34 -7.64
C ARG A 367 -14.52 -0.87 -6.33
N LYS A 368 -15.83 -1.05 -6.33
CA LYS A 368 -16.53 -1.77 -5.26
C LYS A 368 -16.14 -3.23 -5.22
N LEU A 369 -16.04 -3.79 -4.02
CA LEU A 369 -15.78 -5.19 -3.81
C LEU A 369 -16.99 -6.02 -4.27
N ARG A 370 -16.71 -7.19 -4.87
CA ARG A 370 -17.75 -8.04 -5.47
C ARG A 370 -18.89 -8.31 -4.49
N GLY A 371 -20.12 -8.10 -4.96
CA GLY A 371 -21.34 -8.37 -4.20
C GLY A 371 -21.81 -7.24 -3.29
N PHE A 372 -20.95 -6.27 -2.96
CA PHE A 372 -21.29 -5.19 -2.02
C PHE A 372 -22.31 -4.20 -2.60
N SER A 373 -22.30 -3.95 -3.91
CA SER A 373 -23.35 -3.13 -4.53
C SER A 373 -24.75 -3.71 -4.31
N ASN A 374 -24.89 -5.03 -4.37
CA ASN A 374 -26.17 -5.71 -4.15
C ASN A 374 -26.53 -5.83 -2.67
N ALA A 375 -25.54 -5.77 -1.78
CA ALA A 375 -25.73 -5.86 -0.33
C ALA A 375 -25.93 -4.50 0.34
N TYR A 376 -25.80 -3.39 -0.40
CA TYR A 376 -25.71 -2.04 0.17
C TYR A 376 -26.85 -1.71 1.14
N GLN A 377 -28.09 -1.86 0.70
CA GLN A 377 -29.26 -1.55 1.54
C GLN A 377 -29.30 -2.41 2.81
N ALA A 378 -29.10 -3.72 2.68
CA ALA A 378 -29.07 -4.63 3.83
C ALA A 378 -27.92 -4.28 4.80
N LEU A 379 -26.75 -3.87 4.30
CA LEU A 379 -25.64 -3.45 5.16
C LEU A 379 -25.96 -2.14 5.90
N GLN A 380 -26.64 -1.19 5.26
CA GLN A 380 -27.10 0.05 5.90
C GLN A 380 -28.10 -0.25 7.02
N GLU A 381 -29.10 -1.10 6.75
CA GLU A 381 -30.06 -1.56 7.77
C GLU A 381 -29.33 -2.24 8.94
N MET A 382 -28.35 -3.11 8.66
CA MET A 382 -27.53 -3.75 9.69
C MET A 382 -26.69 -2.75 10.52
N PHE A 383 -26.24 -1.63 9.95
CA PHE A 383 -25.57 -0.58 10.72
C PHE A 383 -26.52 0.12 11.67
N GLU A 384 -27.69 0.57 11.17
CA GLU A 384 -28.70 1.27 11.97
C GLU A 384 -29.30 0.40 13.08
N GLU A 385 -29.46 -0.91 12.86
CA GLU A 385 -29.93 -1.83 13.89
C GLU A 385 -28.88 -2.07 15.00
N ARG A 386 -27.60 -1.96 14.66
CA ARG A 386 -26.50 -2.37 15.54
C ARG A 386 -25.89 -1.20 16.31
N TYR A 387 -25.78 -0.04 15.68
CA TYR A 387 -25.10 1.15 16.21
C TYR A 387 -26.07 2.27 16.48
#